data_AF-A0A381L6K2-F1
#
_entry.id   AF-A0A381L6K2-F1
#
_cell.length_a   1.000
_cell.length_b   1.000
_cell.length_c   1.000
_cell.angle_alpha   90.00
_cell.angle_beta   90.00
_cell.angle_gamma   90.00
#
_symmetry.space_group_name_H-M   'P 1'
#
loop_
_entity.id
_entity.type
_entity.pdbx_description
1 polymer ?
#
loop_
_entity_poly.entity_id
_entity_poly.type
_entity_poly.pdbx_seq_one_letter_code
_entity_poly.pdbx_strand_id
1 'polypeptide(L)'
;METTALSVEQQIKQLGDARKLVLSDSSYYPQIIQGILPIVAPTARVELRRWVSDFLAETFASPTIPPQQKETLSLIVLETLKNLIENQQEDPTVVKSVVQTATSIYPHVFRWIINNAYDIPTWERMLAIKSRILRIWETSTPGVRVCCIKFAQRVVLVQTKGPDANAKHGDPEEVSLTVISPNNAVLDPKNLEAEASGLLDRVLSVFQDNTCDAVPVNATLNSLSTLIRARPQLSNKILNVILNFP
;
A
#
# COMPACT_ATOMS: atom_id res chain seq x y z
N MET A 1 29.48 31.75 6.85
CA MET A 1 29.03 30.97 8.02
C MET A 1 28.66 29.59 7.52
N GLU A 2 29.55 28.61 7.70
CA GLU A 2 29.24 27.22 7.39
C GLU A 2 28.21 26.73 8.40
N THR A 3 26.97 26.52 7.95
CA THR A 3 25.98 25.75 8.70
C THR A 3 26.53 24.35 8.92
N THR A 4 27.02 24.08 10.13
CA THR A 4 27.50 22.76 10.53
C THR A 4 26.33 21.80 10.38
N ALA A 5 26.39 20.89 9.41
CA ALA A 5 25.33 19.93 9.17
C ALA A 5 25.15 19.06 10.42
N LEU A 6 23.91 19.00 10.95
CA LEU A 6 23.56 18.16 12.09
C LEU A 6 24.01 16.72 11.85
N SER A 7 24.52 16.04 12.88
CA SER A 7 24.86 14.62 12.76
C SER A 7 23.61 13.77 12.51
N VAL A 8 23.77 12.58 11.93
CA VAL A 8 22.65 11.67 11.65
C VAL A 8 21.88 11.34 12.93
N GLU A 9 22.58 11.12 14.04
CA GLU A 9 21.95 10.86 15.35
C GLU A 9 21.10 12.02 15.84
N GLN A 10 21.59 13.26 15.68
CA GLN A 10 20.85 14.46 16.05
C GLN A 10 19.60 14.65 15.18
N GLN A 11 19.71 14.38 13.87
CA GLN A 11 18.57 14.42 12.96
C GLN A 11 17.52 13.37 13.32
N ILE A 12 17.93 12.12 13.58
CA ILE A 12 17.01 11.05 14.02
C ILE A 12 16.32 11.41 15.33
N LYS A 13 17.03 12.05 16.27
CA LYS A 13 16.42 12.53 17.51
C LYS A 13 15.33 13.57 17.26
N GLN A 14 15.61 14.57 16.42
CA GLN A 14 14.61 15.59 16.04
C GLN A 14 13.39 14.98 15.35
N LEU A 15 13.62 14.02 14.44
CA LEU A 15 12.54 13.26 13.80
C LEU A 15 11.71 12.47 14.83
N GLY A 16 12.37 11.85 15.80
CA GLY A 16 11.72 11.16 16.92
C GLY A 16 10.81 12.08 17.75
N ASP A 17 11.24 13.32 17.99
CA ASP A 17 10.42 14.31 18.71
C ASP A 17 9.24 14.81 17.85
N ALA A 18 9.43 14.98 16.54
CA ALA A 18 8.34 15.26 15.60
C ALA A 18 7.29 14.12 15.58
N ARG A 19 7.73 12.87 15.66
CA ARG A 19 6.83 11.71 15.78
C ARG A 19 6.01 11.72 17.07
N LYS A 20 6.60 12.08 18.22
CA LYS A 20 5.85 12.23 19.48
C LYS A 20 4.79 13.33 19.40
N LEU A 21 5.09 14.41 18.69
CA LEU A 21 4.16 15.53 18.49
C LEU A 21 2.90 15.08 17.74
N VAL A 22 3.05 14.39 16.60
CA VAL A 22 1.88 13.94 15.81
C VAL A 22 1.06 12.85 16.50
N LEU A 23 1.70 12.07 17.39
CA LEU A 23 0.99 11.08 18.22
C LEU A 23 0.17 11.75 19.33
N SER A 24 0.59 12.93 19.77
CA SER A 24 -0.14 13.72 20.77
C SER A 24 -1.28 14.52 20.13
N ASP A 25 -1.05 15.04 18.92
CA ASP A 25 -2.03 15.80 18.15
C ASP A 25 -1.90 15.51 16.64
N SER A 26 -2.93 14.87 16.09
CA SER A 26 -2.96 14.44 14.68
C SER A 26 -3.09 15.60 13.69
N SER A 27 -3.38 16.82 14.14
CA SER A 27 -3.41 18.00 13.27
C SER A 27 -2.04 18.35 12.68
N TYR A 28 -0.94 17.91 13.32
CA TYR A 28 0.42 18.19 12.86
C TYR A 28 0.91 17.27 11.71
N TYR A 29 0.21 16.17 11.41
CA TYR A 29 0.64 15.22 10.37
C TYR A 29 0.96 15.87 9.02
N PRO A 30 0.13 16.76 8.44
CA PRO A 30 0.41 17.37 7.15
C PRO A 30 1.71 18.17 7.13
N GLN A 31 1.96 18.99 8.16
CA GLN A 31 3.16 19.80 8.26
C GLN A 31 4.40 18.93 8.43
N ILE A 32 4.35 17.93 9.31
CA ILE A 32 5.49 17.04 9.55
C ILE A 32 5.81 16.21 8.32
N ILE A 33 4.80 15.62 7.65
CA ILE A 33 5.01 14.84 6.43
C ILE A 33 5.69 15.70 5.37
N GLN A 34 5.18 16.90 5.09
CA GLN A 34 5.81 17.80 4.11
C GLN A 34 7.26 18.15 4.48
N GLY A 35 7.55 18.34 5.77
CA GLY A 35 8.90 18.65 6.25
C GLY A 35 9.90 17.50 6.13
N ILE A 36 9.46 16.24 6.20
CA ILE A 36 10.37 15.08 6.19
C ILE A 36 10.61 14.50 4.79
N LEU A 37 9.74 14.75 3.80
CA LEU A 37 9.93 14.21 2.44
C LEU A 37 11.27 14.57 1.78
N PRO A 38 11.83 15.79 1.94
CA PRO A 38 13.14 16.12 1.39
C PRO A 38 14.29 15.30 2.02
N ILE A 39 14.09 14.73 3.20
CA ILE A 39 15.12 14.00 3.95
C ILE A 39 15.40 12.62 3.33
N VAL A 40 14.49 12.09 2.53
CA VAL A 40 14.65 10.77 1.87
C VAL A 40 15.19 10.83 0.44
N ALA A 41 15.98 11.87 0.14
CA ALA A 41 16.69 11.93 -1.14
C ALA A 41 17.49 10.63 -1.40
N PRO A 42 17.67 10.19 -2.66
CA PRO A 42 18.41 8.96 -2.97
C PRO A 42 19.84 8.93 -2.40
N THR A 43 20.46 10.10 -2.22
CA THR A 43 21.81 10.27 -1.64
C THR A 43 21.82 10.35 -0.11
N ALA A 44 20.64 10.36 0.53
CA ALA A 44 20.53 10.44 1.98
C ALA A 44 21.00 9.15 2.66
N ARG A 45 21.48 9.32 3.89
CA ARG A 45 21.89 8.20 4.76
C ARG A 45 20.74 7.22 4.95
N VAL A 46 21.05 5.93 4.92
CA VAL A 46 20.04 4.85 4.95
C VAL A 46 19.19 4.89 6.22
N GLU A 47 19.77 5.33 7.34
CA GLU A 47 19.11 5.45 8.64
C GLU A 47 17.96 6.46 8.59
N LEU A 48 18.14 7.57 7.86
CA LEU A 48 17.10 8.59 7.67
C LEU A 48 16.00 8.07 6.73
N ARG A 49 16.38 7.38 5.66
CA ARG A 49 15.43 6.77 4.72
C ARG A 49 14.57 5.70 5.39
N ARG A 50 15.18 4.86 6.24
CA ARG A 50 14.47 3.89 7.09
C ARG A 50 13.48 4.59 8.01
N TRP A 51 13.95 5.59 8.76
CA TRP A 51 13.09 6.31 9.70
C TRP A 51 11.86 6.93 9.03
N VAL A 52 12.06 7.66 7.92
CA VAL A 52 10.95 8.34 7.24
C VAL A 52 10.00 7.33 6.59
N SER A 53 10.51 6.29 5.93
CA SER A 53 9.64 5.27 5.32
C SER A 53 8.83 4.50 6.38
N ASP A 54 9.43 4.19 7.53
CA ASP A 54 8.72 3.58 8.67
C ASP A 54 7.65 4.53 9.22
N PHE A 55 7.97 5.81 9.40
CA PHE A 55 7.01 6.81 9.85
C PHE A 55 5.82 6.96 8.89
N LEU A 56 6.05 6.93 7.58
CA LEU A 56 4.98 6.95 6.58
C LEU A 56 4.10 5.70 6.70
N ALA A 57 4.69 4.51 6.82
CA ALA A 57 3.94 3.27 6.97
C ALA A 57 3.02 3.30 8.21
N GLU A 58 3.53 3.79 9.33
CA GLU A 58 2.75 3.96 10.56
C GLU A 58 1.65 5.01 10.43
N THR A 59 1.96 6.15 9.82
CA THR A 59 1.01 7.26 9.61
C THR A 59 -0.23 6.76 8.87
N PHE A 60 -0.05 6.07 7.74
CA PHE A 60 -1.20 5.60 6.95
C PHE A 60 -1.91 4.38 7.56
N ALA A 61 -1.21 3.62 8.41
CA ALA A 61 -1.82 2.57 9.23
C ALA A 61 -2.61 3.11 10.43
N SER A 62 -2.35 4.34 10.88
CA SER A 62 -2.97 4.92 12.08
C SER A 62 -4.48 5.09 11.93
N PRO A 63 -5.31 4.62 12.87
CA PRO A 63 -6.75 4.88 12.86
C PRO A 63 -7.11 6.31 13.31
N THR A 64 -6.14 7.08 13.85
CA THR A 64 -6.40 8.43 14.39
C THR A 64 -6.52 9.52 13.32
N ILE A 65 -6.08 9.23 12.09
CA ILE A 65 -6.13 10.16 10.96
C ILE A 65 -7.42 9.89 10.18
N PRO A 66 -8.30 10.90 10.02
CA PRO A 66 -9.50 10.76 9.22
C PRO A 66 -9.20 10.36 7.76
N PRO A 67 -10.08 9.57 7.13
CA PRO A 67 -9.89 9.09 5.76
C PRO A 67 -9.72 10.21 4.72
N GLN A 68 -10.44 11.34 4.85
CA GLN A 68 -10.27 12.47 3.92
C GLN A 68 -8.86 13.06 4.03
N GLN A 69 -8.33 13.17 5.26
CA GLN A 69 -6.96 13.64 5.48
C GLN A 69 -5.94 12.64 4.94
N LYS A 70 -6.15 11.32 5.13
CA LYS A 70 -5.32 10.29 4.50
C LYS A 70 -5.33 10.38 2.98
N GLU A 71 -6.47 10.67 2.37
CA GLU A 71 -6.56 10.88 0.93
C GLU A 71 -5.68 12.05 0.49
N THR A 72 -5.78 13.21 1.14
CA THR A 72 -4.91 14.36 0.82
C THR A 72 -3.43 14.03 1.02
N LEU A 73 -3.07 13.41 2.15
CA LEU A 73 -1.69 13.03 2.45
C LEU A 73 -1.14 12.00 1.46
N SER A 74 -1.98 11.08 0.97
CA SER A 74 -1.56 10.06 0.02
C SER A 74 -1.03 10.64 -1.29
N LEU A 75 -1.62 11.75 -1.75
CA LEU A 75 -1.19 12.46 -2.95
C LEU A 75 0.17 13.13 -2.77
N ILE A 76 0.43 13.66 -1.56
CA ILE A 76 1.68 14.34 -1.22
C ILE A 76 2.87 13.37 -1.21
N VAL A 77 2.68 12.16 -0.68
CA VAL A 77 3.77 11.19 -0.52
C VAL A 77 4.02 10.33 -1.76
N LEU A 78 3.11 10.34 -2.73
CA LEU A 78 3.09 9.38 -3.83
C LEU A 78 4.37 9.39 -4.67
N GLU A 79 4.85 10.58 -5.02
CA GLU A 79 6.08 10.75 -5.79
C GLU A 79 7.30 10.24 -5.02
N THR A 80 7.37 10.51 -3.71
CA THR A 80 8.45 10.00 -2.85
C THR A 80 8.45 8.47 -2.80
N LEU A 81 7.29 7.84 -2.64
CA LEU A 81 7.18 6.38 -2.60
C LEU A 81 7.60 5.74 -3.94
N LYS A 82 7.21 6.36 -5.06
CA LYS A 82 7.62 5.94 -6.40
C LYS A 82 9.15 5.97 -6.54
N ASN A 83 9.78 7.09 -6.17
CA ASN A 83 11.23 7.23 -6.27
C ASN A 83 11.99 6.21 -5.39
N LEU A 84 11.49 5.92 -4.19
CA LEU A 84 12.09 4.92 -3.29
C LEU A 84 11.96 3.49 -3.85
N ILE A 85 10.79 3.10 -4.38
CA ILE A 85 10.57 1.73 -4.87
C ILE A 85 11.28 1.45 -6.21
N GLU A 86 11.47 2.49 -7.03
CA GLU A 86 12.19 2.39 -8.32
C GLU A 86 13.71 2.24 -8.14
N ASN A 87 14.25 2.68 -7.00
CA ASN A 87 15.65 2.47 -6.65
C ASN A 87 15.95 0.96 -6.47
N GLN A 88 16.77 0.40 -7.37
CA GLN A 88 17.10 -1.03 -7.34
C GLN A 88 18.05 -1.42 -6.20
N GLN A 89 18.82 -0.47 -5.69
CA GLN A 89 19.78 -0.67 -4.61
C GLN A 89 19.22 -0.21 -3.25
N GLU A 90 17.90 -0.10 -3.15
CA GLU A 90 17.24 0.35 -1.94
C GLU A 90 17.35 -0.67 -0.81
N ASP A 91 17.43 -0.17 0.43
CA ASP A 91 17.49 -1.03 1.61
C ASP A 91 16.18 -1.84 1.76
N PRO A 92 16.25 -3.16 2.04
CA PRO A 92 15.05 -3.99 2.17
C PRO A 92 14.05 -3.51 3.23
N THR A 93 14.52 -2.83 4.29
CA THR A 93 13.64 -2.26 5.32
C THR A 93 12.85 -1.09 4.75
N VAL A 94 13.51 -0.21 4.00
CA VAL A 94 12.86 0.91 3.29
C VAL A 94 11.84 0.39 2.29
N VAL A 95 12.23 -0.59 1.47
CA VAL A 95 11.32 -1.23 0.50
C VAL A 95 10.09 -1.79 1.21
N LYS A 96 10.27 -2.53 2.30
CA LYS A 96 9.17 -3.09 3.09
C LYS A 96 8.19 -2.01 3.53
N SER A 97 8.68 -0.92 4.11
CA SER A 97 7.85 0.19 4.63
C SER A 97 7.17 0.98 3.51
N VAL A 98 7.83 1.11 2.36
CA VAL A 98 7.21 1.67 1.14
C VAL A 98 6.06 0.79 0.65
N VAL A 99 6.21 -0.53 0.61
CA VAL A 99 5.12 -1.45 0.23
C VAL A 99 3.96 -1.39 1.22
N GLN A 100 4.24 -1.31 2.53
CA GLN A 100 3.21 -1.15 3.56
C GLN A 100 2.44 0.17 3.41
N THR A 101 3.16 1.26 3.11
CA THR A 101 2.56 2.57 2.84
C THR A 101 1.70 2.50 1.58
N ALA A 102 2.24 1.98 0.47
CA ALA A 102 1.53 1.77 -0.80
C ALA A 102 0.24 0.97 -0.62
N THR A 103 0.28 -0.08 0.21
CA THR A 103 -0.89 -0.90 0.56
C THR A 103 -1.97 -0.07 1.24
N SER A 104 -1.59 0.82 2.15
CA SER A 104 -2.54 1.65 2.90
C SER A 104 -3.13 2.76 2.04
N ILE A 105 -2.34 3.36 1.14
CA ILE A 105 -2.79 4.49 0.31
C ILE A 105 -3.54 4.09 -0.96
N TYR A 106 -3.35 2.86 -1.47
CA TYR A 106 -3.94 2.43 -2.73
C TYR A 106 -5.47 2.67 -2.81
N PRO A 107 -6.29 2.33 -1.80
CA PRO A 107 -7.73 2.65 -1.82
C PRO A 107 -8.02 4.15 -1.86
N HIS A 108 -7.23 4.96 -1.16
CA HIS A 108 -7.41 6.41 -1.11
C HIS A 108 -7.11 7.06 -2.47
N VAL A 109 -5.99 6.67 -3.10
CA VAL A 109 -5.66 7.14 -4.46
C VAL A 109 -6.69 6.66 -5.48
N PHE A 110 -7.18 5.42 -5.36
CA PHE A 110 -8.25 4.92 -6.23
C PHE A 110 -9.53 5.75 -6.09
N ARG A 111 -9.97 6.06 -4.86
CA ARG A 111 -11.11 6.95 -4.60
C ARG A 111 -10.91 8.34 -5.21
N TRP A 112 -9.72 8.92 -5.03
CA TRP A 112 -9.40 10.22 -5.63
C TRP A 112 -9.61 10.21 -7.15
N ILE A 113 -9.15 9.16 -7.85
CA ILE A 113 -9.28 9.04 -9.31
C ILE A 113 -10.74 8.76 -9.75
N ILE A 114 -11.55 8.08 -8.93
CA ILE A 114 -13.00 7.96 -9.21
C ILE A 114 -13.62 9.36 -9.30
N ASN A 115 -13.29 10.25 -8.36
CA ASN A 115 -13.85 11.59 -8.26
C ASN A 115 -13.16 12.61 -9.18
N ASN A 116 -11.88 12.38 -9.53
CA ASN A 116 -11.03 13.29 -10.29
C ASN A 116 -10.41 12.57 -11.49
N ALA A 117 -11.25 12.08 -12.41
CA ALA A 117 -10.83 11.30 -13.58
C ALA A 117 -9.90 12.06 -14.55
N TYR A 118 -9.65 13.36 -14.35
CA TYR A 118 -8.69 14.13 -15.12
C TYR A 118 -7.24 14.00 -14.61
N ASP A 119 -7.03 13.54 -13.37
CA ASP A 119 -5.71 13.45 -12.74
C ASP A 119 -4.96 12.16 -13.12
N ILE A 120 -4.75 12.02 -14.42
CA ILE A 120 -4.00 10.90 -15.03
C ILE A 120 -2.61 10.74 -14.40
N PRO A 121 -1.81 11.81 -14.17
CA PRO A 121 -0.46 11.66 -13.63
C PRO A 121 -0.43 11.01 -12.24
N THR A 122 -1.40 11.30 -11.37
CA THR A 122 -1.51 10.64 -10.06
C THR A 122 -1.78 9.15 -10.21
N TRP A 123 -2.68 8.76 -11.12
CA TRP A 123 -2.95 7.34 -11.38
C TRP A 123 -1.74 6.61 -11.96
N GLU A 124 -1.05 7.21 -12.94
CA GLU A 124 0.16 6.65 -13.54
C GLU A 124 1.27 6.40 -12.52
N ARG A 125 1.47 7.31 -11.56
CA ARG A 125 2.42 7.10 -10.45
C ARG A 125 2.04 5.89 -9.60
N MET A 126 0.75 5.73 -9.29
CA MET A 126 0.27 4.57 -8.53
C MET A 126 0.43 3.27 -9.33
N LEU A 127 0.20 3.29 -10.64
CA LEU A 127 0.42 2.14 -11.52
C LEU A 127 1.91 1.77 -11.60
N ALA A 128 2.81 2.74 -11.63
CA ALA A 128 4.26 2.51 -11.60
C ALA A 128 4.69 1.82 -10.30
N ILE A 129 4.20 2.32 -9.15
CA ILE A 129 4.42 1.70 -7.83
C ILE A 129 3.88 0.26 -7.82
N LYS A 130 2.61 0.06 -8.25
CA LYS A 130 1.97 -1.27 -8.31
C LYS A 130 2.81 -2.24 -9.15
N SER A 131 3.19 -1.83 -10.36
CA SER A 131 3.98 -2.64 -11.28
C SER A 131 5.33 -3.02 -10.69
N ARG A 132 5.99 -2.08 -10.01
CA ARG A 132 7.28 -2.33 -9.36
C ARG A 132 7.15 -3.31 -8.20
N ILE A 133 6.15 -3.16 -7.33
CA ILE A 133 5.90 -4.06 -6.19
C ILE A 133 5.65 -5.49 -6.69
N LEU A 134 4.82 -5.65 -7.72
CA LEU A 134 4.51 -6.96 -8.29
C LEU A 134 5.73 -7.60 -8.98
N ARG A 135 6.63 -6.79 -9.55
CA ARG A 135 7.87 -7.29 -10.17
C ARG A 135 8.88 -7.81 -9.16
N ILE A 136 9.04 -7.14 -8.01
CA ILE A 136 10.03 -7.52 -6.99
C ILE A 136 9.56 -8.65 -6.06
N TRP A 137 8.27 -8.99 -6.09
CA TRP A 137 7.66 -9.92 -5.14
C TRP A 137 8.46 -11.20 -4.98
N GLU A 138 8.79 -11.95 -6.04
CA GLU A 138 9.48 -13.24 -5.87
C GLU A 138 10.95 -13.11 -5.47
N THR A 139 11.61 -12.03 -5.88
CA THR A 139 13.07 -11.87 -5.71
C THR A 139 13.45 -11.15 -4.42
N SER A 140 12.48 -10.72 -3.62
CA SER A 140 12.71 -9.93 -2.41
C SER A 140 12.88 -10.78 -1.15
N THR A 141 13.39 -10.16 -0.07
CA THR A 141 13.51 -10.80 1.24
C THR A 141 12.14 -11.25 1.78
N PRO A 142 12.05 -12.30 2.61
CA PRO A 142 10.78 -12.81 3.13
C PRO A 142 9.86 -11.72 3.71
N GLY A 143 10.41 -10.74 4.45
CA GLY A 143 9.63 -9.64 5.02
C GLY A 143 8.98 -8.73 3.97
N VAL A 144 9.65 -8.48 2.85
CA VAL A 144 9.09 -7.73 1.71
C VAL A 144 8.06 -8.59 0.97
N ARG A 145 8.31 -9.89 0.78
CA ARG A 145 7.36 -10.82 0.13
C ARG A 145 6.00 -10.82 0.84
N VAL A 146 6.00 -10.90 2.18
CA VAL A 146 4.77 -10.80 2.99
C VAL A 146 4.02 -9.49 2.73
N CYS A 147 4.75 -8.37 2.61
CA CYS A 147 4.15 -7.08 2.31
C CYS A 147 3.60 -7.02 0.87
N CYS A 148 4.28 -7.62 -0.11
CA CYS A 148 3.80 -7.76 -1.49
C CYS A 148 2.50 -8.59 -1.56
N ILE A 149 2.40 -9.70 -0.82
CA ILE A 149 1.17 -10.49 -0.70
C ILE A 149 0.03 -9.63 -0.16
N LYS A 150 0.28 -8.85 0.90
CA LYS A 150 -0.73 -7.98 1.50
C LYS A 150 -1.14 -6.83 0.57
N PHE A 151 -0.19 -6.27 -0.17
CA PHE A 151 -0.46 -5.28 -1.21
C PHE A 151 -1.33 -5.87 -2.31
N ALA A 152 -0.98 -7.05 -2.83
CA ALA A 152 -1.75 -7.75 -3.85
C ALA A 152 -3.18 -8.04 -3.38
N GLN A 153 -3.33 -8.53 -2.15
CA GLN A 153 -4.63 -8.73 -1.52
C GLN A 153 -5.46 -7.44 -1.46
N ARG A 154 -4.83 -6.30 -1.14
CA ARG A 154 -5.52 -5.01 -1.10
C ARG A 154 -5.94 -4.55 -2.49
N VAL A 155 -5.10 -4.74 -3.51
CA VAL A 155 -5.44 -4.42 -4.91
C VAL A 155 -6.63 -5.26 -5.36
N VAL A 156 -6.63 -6.58 -5.10
CA VAL A 156 -7.78 -7.46 -5.41
C VAL A 156 -9.05 -6.96 -4.72
N LEU A 157 -8.96 -6.55 -3.45
CA LEU A 157 -10.11 -6.03 -2.71
C LEU A 157 -10.72 -4.80 -3.40
N VAL A 158 -9.89 -3.81 -3.76
CA VAL A 158 -10.36 -2.56 -4.38
C VAL A 158 -10.81 -2.77 -5.83
N GLN A 159 -10.12 -3.61 -6.59
CA GLN A 159 -10.40 -3.90 -8.00
C GLN A 159 -11.40 -5.06 -8.20
N THR A 160 -12.20 -5.39 -7.19
CA THR A 160 -13.34 -6.32 -7.34
C THR A 160 -14.62 -5.68 -6.84
N LYS A 161 -15.77 -6.12 -7.35
CA LYS A 161 -17.07 -5.61 -6.91
C LYS A 161 -17.32 -5.96 -5.45
N GLY A 162 -17.78 -5.00 -4.66
CA GLY A 162 -18.26 -5.25 -3.30
C GLY A 162 -19.47 -6.20 -3.28
N PRO A 163 -19.88 -6.67 -2.09
CA PRO A 163 -21.07 -7.52 -1.96
C PRO A 163 -22.31 -6.78 -2.47
N ASP A 164 -23.24 -7.50 -3.09
CA ASP A 164 -24.52 -6.94 -3.53
C ASP A 164 -25.25 -6.27 -2.35
N ALA A 165 -25.94 -5.15 -2.64
CA ALA A 165 -26.38 -4.08 -1.74
C ALA A 165 -27.25 -4.44 -0.50
N ASN A 166 -27.41 -5.71 -0.14
CA ASN A 166 -28.11 -6.16 1.07
C ASN A 166 -27.20 -6.31 2.31
N ALA A 167 -25.92 -5.98 2.22
CA ALA A 167 -25.06 -5.99 3.39
C ALA A 167 -25.28 -4.71 4.23
N LYS A 168 -26.12 -4.80 5.27
CA LYS A 168 -26.21 -3.85 6.41
C LYS A 168 -24.87 -3.65 7.18
N HIS A 169 -23.76 -4.12 6.61
CA HIS A 169 -22.42 -4.23 7.19
C HIS A 169 -21.33 -3.73 6.21
N GLY A 170 -21.70 -3.10 5.09
CA GLY A 170 -20.73 -2.46 4.20
C GLY A 170 -20.11 -1.27 4.91
N ASP A 171 -18.79 -1.25 5.03
CA ASP A 171 -18.06 -0.08 5.50
C ASP A 171 -18.33 1.07 4.50
N PRO A 172 -18.92 2.21 4.92
CA PRO A 172 -19.19 3.34 4.04
C PRO A 172 -17.94 3.86 3.31
N GLU A 173 -16.76 3.52 3.82
CA GLU A 173 -15.46 3.91 3.30
C GLU A 173 -14.80 2.81 2.46
N GLU A 174 -15.53 1.74 2.10
CA GLU A 174 -15.00 0.70 1.24
C GLU A 174 -15.03 1.12 -0.24
N VAL A 175 -13.85 1.26 -0.82
CA VAL A 175 -13.68 1.52 -2.27
C VAL A 175 -13.76 0.20 -3.03
N SER A 176 -14.63 0.13 -4.03
CA SER A 176 -14.75 -1.04 -4.90
C SER A 176 -15.15 -0.64 -6.33
N LEU A 177 -15.10 -1.58 -7.27
CA LEU A 177 -15.52 -1.33 -8.66
C LEU A 177 -16.97 -0.86 -8.80
N THR A 178 -17.84 -1.10 -7.80
CA THR A 178 -19.25 -0.67 -7.85
C THR A 178 -19.43 0.84 -7.75
N VAL A 179 -18.40 1.56 -7.28
CA VAL A 179 -18.43 3.01 -7.07
C VAL A 179 -17.99 3.76 -8.34
N ILE A 180 -17.46 3.06 -9.35
CA ILE A 180 -16.95 3.69 -10.57
C ILE A 180 -18.13 4.15 -11.46
N SER A 181 -18.19 5.44 -11.75
CA SER A 181 -19.12 6.01 -12.73
C SER A 181 -18.85 5.44 -14.14
N PRO A 182 -19.89 5.08 -14.92
CA PRO A 182 -19.73 4.50 -16.26
C PRO A 182 -18.91 5.33 -17.26
N ASN A 183 -18.72 6.63 -17.01
CA ASN A 183 -18.00 7.57 -17.86
C ASN A 183 -16.56 7.89 -17.39
N ASN A 184 -15.98 7.09 -16.49
CA ASN A 184 -14.60 7.32 -16.05
C ASN A 184 -13.61 6.95 -17.18
N ALA A 185 -12.89 7.94 -17.71
CA ALA A 185 -11.95 7.75 -18.83
C ALA A 185 -10.64 7.05 -18.44
N VAL A 186 -10.32 6.97 -17.14
CA VAL A 186 -9.05 6.47 -16.61
C VAL A 186 -9.18 5.05 -16.04
N LEU A 187 -10.31 4.76 -15.40
CA LEU A 187 -10.58 3.49 -14.74
C LEU A 187 -11.54 2.65 -15.59
N ASP A 188 -11.01 1.71 -16.37
CA ASP A 188 -11.82 0.69 -17.06
C ASP A 188 -12.12 -0.48 -16.11
N PRO A 189 -13.39 -0.67 -15.66
CA PRO A 189 -13.73 -1.73 -14.72
C PRO A 189 -13.40 -3.13 -15.23
N LYS A 190 -13.50 -3.37 -16.55
CA LYS A 190 -13.23 -4.71 -17.13
C LYS A 190 -11.75 -5.06 -17.02
N ASN A 191 -10.87 -4.11 -17.34
CA ASN A 191 -9.43 -4.31 -17.24
C ASN A 191 -9.00 -4.47 -15.78
N LEU A 192 -9.57 -3.68 -14.88
CA LEU A 192 -9.28 -3.77 -13.44
C LEU A 192 -9.76 -5.10 -12.85
N GLU A 193 -10.92 -5.60 -13.25
CA GLU A 193 -11.45 -6.90 -12.80
C GLU A 193 -10.59 -8.07 -13.34
N ALA A 194 -10.16 -8.01 -14.60
CA ALA A 194 -9.24 -8.99 -15.18
C ALA A 194 -7.88 -9.01 -14.47
N GLU A 195 -7.30 -7.84 -14.19
CA GLU A 195 -6.06 -7.72 -13.43
C GLU A 195 -6.23 -8.28 -12.01
N ALA A 196 -7.34 -7.98 -11.33
CA ALA A 196 -7.62 -8.50 -10.00
C ALA A 196 -7.73 -10.02 -9.99
N SER A 197 -8.36 -10.62 -11.02
CA SER A 197 -8.44 -12.07 -11.15
C SER A 197 -7.05 -12.70 -11.29
N GLY A 198 -6.21 -12.17 -12.20
CA GLY A 198 -4.84 -12.68 -12.38
C GLY A 198 -3.97 -12.50 -11.14
N LEU A 199 -4.16 -11.40 -10.41
CA LEU A 199 -3.45 -11.15 -9.16
C LEU A 199 -3.90 -12.10 -8.05
N LEU A 200 -5.19 -12.43 -7.97
CA LEU A 200 -5.69 -13.45 -7.06
C LEU A 200 -5.09 -14.83 -7.39
N ASP A 201 -5.01 -15.20 -8.66
CA ASP A 201 -4.36 -16.45 -9.09
C ASP A 201 -2.89 -16.50 -8.63
N ARG A 202 -2.17 -15.39 -8.78
CA ARG A 202 -0.79 -15.29 -8.27
C ARG A 202 -0.69 -15.37 -6.75
N VAL A 203 -1.62 -14.78 -6.00
CA VAL A 203 -1.65 -14.93 -4.53
C VAL A 203 -1.89 -16.41 -4.14
N LEU A 204 -2.75 -17.10 -4.88
CA LEU A 204 -3.11 -18.50 -4.63
C LEU A 204 -2.04 -19.51 -5.08
N SER A 205 -1.14 -19.14 -5.99
CA SER A 205 -0.07 -20.04 -6.45
C SER A 205 0.89 -20.45 -5.32
N VAL A 206 0.94 -19.69 -4.23
CA VAL A 206 1.72 -20.03 -3.02
C VAL A 206 1.33 -21.38 -2.42
N PHE A 207 0.08 -21.84 -2.61
CA PHE A 207 -0.36 -23.17 -2.16
C PHE A 207 -0.07 -24.28 -3.17
N GLN A 208 0.35 -23.94 -4.38
CA GLN A 208 0.68 -24.90 -5.43
C GLN A 208 2.19 -25.11 -5.54
N ASP A 209 2.98 -24.20 -4.97
CA ASP A 209 4.43 -24.34 -4.91
C ASP A 209 4.85 -25.44 -3.94
N ASN A 210 5.67 -26.38 -4.42
CA ASN A 210 6.19 -27.50 -3.63
C ASN A 210 7.20 -27.07 -2.55
N THR A 211 7.62 -25.80 -2.58
CA THR A 211 8.50 -25.20 -1.57
C THR A 211 7.62 -24.69 -0.44
N CYS A 212 7.34 -25.55 0.55
CA CYS A 212 6.52 -25.23 1.72
C CYS A 212 7.23 -24.24 2.67
N ASP A 213 7.50 -23.03 2.20
CA ASP A 213 7.96 -21.90 3.02
C ASP A 213 6.77 -21.42 3.86
N ALA A 214 6.81 -21.73 5.16
CA ALA A 214 5.72 -21.44 6.09
C ALA A 214 5.39 -19.94 6.17
N VAL A 215 6.36 -19.06 5.88
CA VAL A 215 6.17 -17.60 6.02
C VAL A 215 5.22 -17.05 4.95
N PRO A 216 5.45 -17.23 3.64
CA PRO A 216 4.49 -16.89 2.59
C PRO A 216 3.12 -17.56 2.76
N VAL A 217 3.08 -18.87 3.08
CA VAL A 217 1.82 -19.61 3.25
C VAL A 217 0.97 -18.99 4.36
N ASN A 218 1.56 -18.74 5.53
CA ASN A 218 0.85 -18.10 6.64
C ASN A 218 0.41 -16.67 6.31
N ALA A 219 1.25 -15.88 5.64
CA ALA A 219 0.89 -14.53 5.21
C ALA A 219 -0.28 -14.52 4.21
N THR A 220 -0.29 -15.48 3.28
CA THR A 220 -1.35 -15.66 2.29
C THR A 220 -2.66 -16.06 2.97
N LEU A 221 -2.65 -17.06 3.86
CA LEU A 221 -3.85 -17.48 4.62
C LEU A 221 -4.48 -16.31 5.38
N ASN A 222 -3.67 -15.54 6.12
CA ASN A 222 -4.14 -14.37 6.86
C ASN A 222 -4.75 -13.31 5.92
N SER A 223 -4.16 -13.10 4.74
CA SER A 223 -4.65 -12.15 3.76
C SER A 223 -5.96 -12.59 3.09
N LEU A 224 -6.11 -13.88 2.79
CA LEU A 224 -7.29 -14.46 2.15
C LEU A 224 -8.53 -14.43 3.04
N SER A 225 -8.36 -14.58 4.36
CA SER A 225 -9.48 -14.48 5.32
C SER A 225 -10.27 -13.16 5.20
N THR A 226 -9.55 -12.07 4.94
CA THR A 226 -10.13 -10.73 4.74
C THR A 226 -10.87 -10.66 3.40
N LEU A 227 -10.32 -11.26 2.34
CA LEU A 227 -10.95 -11.29 1.01
C LEU A 227 -12.23 -12.12 1.00
N ILE A 228 -12.26 -13.30 1.62
CA ILE A 228 -13.46 -14.15 1.71
C ILE A 228 -14.62 -13.37 2.35
N ARG A 229 -14.34 -12.66 3.46
CA ARG A 229 -15.35 -11.87 4.17
C ARG A 229 -15.87 -10.70 3.35
N ALA A 230 -14.97 -9.96 2.71
CA ALA A 230 -15.34 -8.74 1.98
C ALA A 230 -15.85 -9.02 0.56
N ARG A 231 -15.47 -10.16 -0.05
CA ARG A 231 -15.80 -10.53 -1.42
C ARG A 231 -16.31 -11.98 -1.45
N PRO A 232 -17.57 -12.23 -1.01
CA PRO A 232 -18.13 -13.58 -0.94
C PRO A 232 -18.04 -14.36 -2.26
N GLN A 233 -18.13 -13.69 -3.40
CA GLN A 233 -18.02 -14.28 -4.73
C GLN A 233 -16.66 -14.94 -5.01
N LEU A 234 -15.59 -14.51 -4.33
CA LEU A 234 -14.25 -15.10 -4.48
C LEU A 234 -14.06 -16.35 -3.60
N SER A 235 -14.96 -16.57 -2.63
CA SER A 235 -14.79 -17.58 -1.58
C SER A 235 -14.64 -18.99 -2.15
N ASN A 236 -15.46 -19.37 -3.13
CA ASN A 236 -15.41 -20.72 -3.72
C ASN A 236 -14.03 -21.01 -4.34
N LYS A 237 -13.48 -20.05 -5.09
CA LYS A 237 -12.15 -20.18 -5.70
C LYS A 237 -11.06 -20.31 -4.63
N ILE A 238 -11.11 -19.45 -3.62
CA ILE A 238 -10.12 -19.43 -2.53
C ILE A 238 -10.16 -20.73 -1.71
N LEU A 239 -11.36 -21.14 -1.28
CA LEU A 239 -11.55 -22.35 -0.47
C LEU A 239 -11.15 -23.60 -1.24
N ASN A 240 -11.47 -23.69 -2.53
CA ASN A 240 -11.03 -24.82 -3.35
C ASN A 240 -9.51 -24.97 -3.41
N VAL A 241 -8.76 -23.86 -3.49
CA VAL A 241 -7.29 -23.94 -3.47
C VAL A 241 -6.77 -24.35 -2.10
N ILE A 242 -7.30 -23.75 -1.02
CA ILE A 242 -6.87 -24.07 0.36
C ILE A 242 -7.18 -25.53 0.73
N LEU A 243 -8.36 -26.05 0.35
CA LEU A 243 -8.76 -27.43 0.67
C LEU A 243 -7.96 -28.48 -0.11
N ASN A 244 -7.38 -28.11 -1.24
CA ASN A 244 -6.50 -28.98 -2.04
C ASN A 244 -5.01 -28.77 -1.72
N PHE A 245 -4.69 -27.97 -0.71
CA PHE A 245 -3.31 -27.80 -0.23
C PHE A 245 -2.86 -29.08 0.49
N PRO A 246 -1.75 -29.72 0.06
CA PRO A 246 -1.27 -30.98 0.63
C PRO A 246 -0.69 -30.86 2.04
#